data_AF-G5HEG0-F1
#
_entry.id   AF-G5HEG0-F1
#
_cell.length_a   1.000
_cell.length_b   1.000
_cell.length_c   1.000
_cell.angle_alpha   90.00
_cell.angle_beta   90.00
_cell.angle_gamma   90.00
#
_symmetry.space_group_name_H-M   'P 1'
#
loop_
_entity.id
_entity.type
_entity.pdbx_description
1 polymer ?
#
loop_
_entity_poly.entity_id
_entity_poly.type
_entity_poly.pdbx_seq_one_letter_code
_entity_poly.pdbx_strand_id
1 'polypeptide(L)'
;MKKIIAGILSGGLLMCLLTGCSPVKVQVGGNNDTAGGNDTKIETEAAPMVYHTVTLPSQYFITYEVSGEDGIVRTISKAVDADGNIYYEADQEYLFLLEGKNYILYQPENGTFTRQGSDKYQPDYVKKLTKDFGDYVEKARLTFNQTPTGQVTVVGRDCDIYAISIKFANYEQRYQYAIDKETYACLEVKSEKNISGFEKEGDNGFTCVRFDTGQIDLPKEFLESRS
;
A
#
# COMPACT_ATOMS: atom_id res chain seq x y z
N MET A 1 35.97 -29.90 10.82
CA MET A 1 34.91 -28.99 11.29
C MET A 1 34.01 -28.65 10.10
N LYS A 2 32.83 -29.28 10.05
CA LYS A 2 31.81 -29.07 9.00
C LYS A 2 30.90 -27.93 9.44
N LYS A 3 30.85 -26.83 8.70
CA LYS A 3 29.84 -25.77 8.87
C LYS A 3 28.70 -26.04 7.88
N ILE A 4 27.51 -26.23 8.42
CA ILE A 4 26.26 -26.45 7.70
C ILE A 4 25.84 -25.09 7.12
N ILE A 5 25.65 -25.04 5.80
CA ILE A 5 25.02 -23.95 5.09
C ILE A 5 23.50 -24.18 5.22
N ALA A 6 22.82 -23.34 5.99
CA ALA A 6 21.37 -23.28 6.01
C ALA A 6 20.93 -22.22 4.99
N GLY A 7 20.30 -22.67 3.91
CA GLY A 7 19.75 -21.82 2.87
C GLY A 7 18.56 -21.01 3.39
N ILE A 8 18.60 -19.71 3.12
CA ILE A 8 17.46 -18.80 3.25
C ILE A 8 16.53 -19.12 2.07
N LEU A 9 15.40 -19.77 2.35
CA LEU A 9 14.30 -19.85 1.41
C LEU A 9 13.72 -18.44 1.27
N SER A 10 14.02 -17.82 0.13
CA SER A 10 13.37 -16.64 -0.41
C SER A 10 11.85 -16.84 -0.43
N GLY A 11 11.12 -16.03 0.35
CA GLY A 11 9.67 -15.88 0.26
C GLY A 11 9.28 -15.18 -1.03
N GLY A 12 9.32 -15.91 -2.14
CA GLY A 12 8.79 -15.47 -3.41
C GLY A 12 7.27 -15.35 -3.32
N LEU A 13 6.78 -14.14 -3.50
CA LEU A 13 5.38 -13.81 -3.74
C LEU A 13 4.88 -14.64 -4.93
N LEU A 14 4.09 -15.67 -4.67
CA LEU A 14 3.47 -16.49 -5.71
C LEU A 14 2.32 -15.69 -6.34
N MET A 15 2.63 -14.92 -7.39
CA MET A 15 1.63 -14.43 -8.33
C MET A 15 0.98 -15.64 -9.00
N CYS A 16 -0.22 -16.01 -8.58
CA CYS A 16 -1.07 -16.93 -9.34
C CYS A 16 -1.56 -16.22 -10.61
N LEU A 17 -0.88 -16.50 -11.72
CA LEU A 17 -1.35 -16.26 -13.07
C LEU A 17 -2.67 -16.99 -13.31
N LEU A 18 -3.77 -16.24 -13.42
CA LEU A 18 -5.03 -16.74 -13.94
C LEU A 18 -4.91 -16.85 -15.47
N THR A 19 -4.41 -17.97 -15.97
CA THR A 19 -4.61 -18.39 -17.36
C THR A 19 -5.77 -19.38 -17.39
N GLY A 20 -6.78 -19.05 -18.18
CA GLY A 20 -8.09 -19.69 -18.18
C GLY A 20 -8.10 -21.18 -18.54
N CYS A 21 -9.10 -21.87 -17.99
CA CYS A 21 -9.57 -23.14 -18.52
C CYS A 21 -11.02 -22.96 -18.99
N SER A 22 -11.23 -23.21 -20.28
CA SER A 22 -12.55 -23.48 -20.84
C SER A 22 -13.21 -24.66 -20.11
N PRO A 23 -14.55 -24.72 -20.03
CA PRO A 23 -15.23 -25.82 -19.34
C PRO A 23 -15.10 -27.12 -20.14
N VAL A 24 -14.35 -28.08 -19.60
CA VAL A 24 -14.38 -29.47 -20.07
C VAL A 24 -15.63 -30.13 -19.49
N LYS A 25 -16.58 -30.51 -20.35
CA LYS A 25 -17.64 -31.46 -19.99
C LYS A 25 -17.00 -32.82 -19.76
N VAL A 26 -17.22 -33.45 -18.60
CA VAL A 26 -16.95 -34.88 -18.42
C VAL A 26 -18.20 -35.60 -17.95
N GLN A 27 -18.50 -36.66 -18.70
CA GLN A 27 -19.57 -37.63 -18.58
C GLN A 27 -19.59 -38.34 -17.22
N VAL A 28 -20.81 -38.59 -16.74
CA VAL A 28 -21.12 -39.52 -15.66
C VAL A 28 -20.90 -40.96 -16.14
N GLY A 29 -20.10 -41.74 -15.41
CA GLY A 29 -19.93 -43.19 -15.60
C GLY A 29 -19.09 -43.77 -14.46
N GLY A 30 -19.67 -44.68 -13.67
CA GLY A 30 -19.17 -45.08 -12.35
C GLY A 30 -18.10 -46.18 -12.31
N ASN A 31 -17.46 -46.33 -11.15
CA ASN A 31 -17.42 -47.56 -10.35
C ASN A 31 -16.67 -47.33 -9.03
N ASN A 32 -17.04 -48.12 -8.02
CA ASN A 32 -16.54 -48.15 -6.65
C ASN A 32 -15.00 -48.19 -6.54
N ASP A 33 -14.44 -47.48 -5.56
CA ASP A 33 -13.64 -48.12 -4.50
C ASP A 33 -13.34 -47.17 -3.32
N THR A 34 -13.25 -47.79 -2.16
CA THR A 34 -13.21 -47.21 -0.81
C THR A 34 -11.80 -46.74 -0.45
N ALA A 35 -11.64 -45.49 0.00
CA ALA A 35 -10.54 -45.10 0.89
C ALA A 35 -10.91 -43.81 1.63
N GLY A 36 -10.97 -43.91 2.96
CA GLY A 36 -11.16 -42.76 3.84
C GLY A 36 -9.98 -41.79 3.75
N GLY A 37 -10.28 -40.57 3.35
CA GLY A 37 -9.51 -39.39 3.66
C GLY A 37 -10.49 -38.38 4.21
N ASN A 38 -10.31 -37.92 5.45
CA ASN A 38 -10.95 -36.70 5.91
C ASN A 38 -10.32 -35.54 5.11
N ASP A 39 -10.82 -35.35 3.88
CA ASP A 39 -10.58 -34.15 3.11
C ASP A 39 -11.20 -33.02 3.91
N THR A 40 -10.34 -32.34 4.67
CA THR A 40 -10.67 -31.07 5.31
C THR A 40 -10.92 -30.13 4.15
N LYS A 41 -12.17 -30.06 3.73
CA LYS A 41 -12.66 -29.16 2.70
C LYS A 41 -12.35 -27.75 3.23
N ILE A 42 -11.30 -27.14 2.68
CA ILE A 42 -11.03 -25.73 2.91
C ILE A 42 -12.16 -25.00 2.19
N GLU A 43 -13.26 -24.75 2.89
CA GLU A 43 -14.31 -23.86 2.43
C GLU A 43 -13.78 -22.44 2.54
N THR A 44 -12.98 -22.04 1.56
CA THR A 44 -12.77 -20.63 1.29
C THR A 44 -14.01 -20.14 0.56
N GLU A 45 -15.06 -19.76 1.31
CA GLU A 45 -16.08 -18.88 0.76
C GLU A 45 -15.36 -17.56 0.47
N ALA A 46 -14.87 -17.40 -0.76
CA ALA A 46 -14.23 -16.17 -1.19
C ALA A 46 -15.33 -15.10 -1.18
N ALA A 47 -15.39 -14.32 -0.10
CA ALA A 47 -16.24 -13.15 -0.03
C ALA A 47 -16.01 -12.31 -1.31
N PRO A 48 -17.08 -11.85 -1.99
CA PRO A 48 -16.91 -11.13 -3.24
C PRO A 48 -16.01 -9.92 -3.01
N MET A 49 -15.05 -9.63 -3.88
CA MET A 49 -14.21 -8.45 -3.72
C MET A 49 -15.02 -7.19 -4.08
N VAL A 50 -14.99 -6.17 -3.23
CA VAL A 50 -15.59 -4.87 -3.56
C VAL A 50 -14.45 -3.91 -3.87
N TYR A 51 -14.47 -3.38 -5.09
CA TYR A 51 -13.50 -2.38 -5.52
C TYR A 51 -14.00 -0.99 -5.12
N HIS A 52 -13.26 -0.34 -4.24
CA HIS A 52 -13.39 1.08 -4.01
C HIS A 52 -12.31 1.83 -4.79
N THR A 53 -12.72 2.85 -5.54
CA THR A 53 -11.79 3.74 -6.23
C THR A 53 -11.39 4.85 -5.27
N VAL A 54 -10.11 4.89 -4.92
CA VAL A 54 -9.54 6.00 -4.16
C VAL A 54 -9.75 7.30 -4.94
N THR A 55 -10.30 8.31 -4.26
CA THR A 55 -10.55 9.64 -4.81
C THR A 55 -9.92 10.68 -3.91
N LEU A 56 -8.65 10.98 -4.13
CA LEU A 56 -7.95 12.06 -3.43
C LEU A 56 -8.47 13.43 -3.91
N PRO A 57 -8.48 14.45 -3.04
CA PRO A 57 -8.80 15.83 -3.45
C PRO A 57 -7.78 16.36 -4.46
N SER A 58 -8.15 17.41 -5.19
CA SER A 58 -7.29 18.02 -6.22
C SER A 58 -5.97 18.58 -5.67
N GLN A 59 -5.96 18.92 -4.38
CA GLN A 59 -4.77 19.30 -3.63
C GLN A 59 -4.71 18.48 -2.33
N TYR A 60 -3.54 18.00 -1.96
CA TYR A 60 -3.31 17.25 -0.72
C TYR A 60 -1.84 17.27 -0.32
N PHE A 61 -1.56 17.05 0.97
CA PHE A 61 -0.25 16.69 1.48
C PHE A 61 -0.43 15.50 2.42
N ILE A 62 0.03 14.33 1.99
CA ILE A 62 -0.06 13.11 2.78
C ILE A 62 1.34 12.60 3.10
N THR A 63 1.58 12.25 4.36
CA THR A 63 2.80 11.60 4.81
C THR A 63 2.44 10.33 5.57
N TYR A 64 3.12 9.23 5.23
CA TYR A 64 3.06 7.97 5.95
C TYR A 64 4.38 7.70 6.67
N GLU A 65 4.28 7.14 7.87
CA GLU A 65 5.35 6.37 8.48
C GLU A 65 5.18 4.89 8.13
N VAL A 66 6.24 4.29 7.60
CA VAL A 66 6.26 2.90 7.13
C VAL A 66 7.29 2.13 7.92
N SER A 67 6.84 1.09 8.61
CA SER A 67 7.74 0.17 9.30
C SER A 67 8.30 -0.83 8.29
N GLY A 68 9.61 -0.80 8.07
CA GLY A 68 10.30 -1.78 7.24
C GLY A 68 10.56 -3.09 8.00
N GLU A 69 10.80 -4.17 7.26
CA GLU A 69 11.13 -5.49 7.81
C GLU A 69 12.44 -5.49 8.64
N ASP A 70 13.27 -4.46 8.44
CA ASP A 70 14.50 -4.20 9.19
C ASP A 70 14.26 -3.48 10.53
N GLY A 71 13.00 -3.20 10.87
CA GLY A 71 12.60 -2.45 12.07
C GLY A 71 12.86 -0.94 11.97
N ILE A 72 13.31 -0.45 10.81
CA ILE A 72 13.51 0.98 10.57
C ILE A 72 12.21 1.58 10.06
N VAL A 73 11.75 2.64 10.75
CA VAL A 73 10.63 3.47 10.30
C VAL A 73 11.13 4.48 9.28
N ARG A 74 10.49 4.52 8.11
CA ARG A 74 10.77 5.45 7.03
C ARG A 74 9.56 6.32 6.76
N THR A 75 9.78 7.52 6.23
CA THR A 75 8.69 8.37 5.77
C THR A 75 8.53 8.25 4.26
N ILE A 76 7.28 8.33 3.81
CA ILE A 76 6.96 8.59 2.41
C ILE A 76 5.91 9.68 2.34
N SER A 77 6.23 10.76 1.66
CA SER A 77 5.38 11.93 1.53
C SER A 77 5.06 12.21 0.07
N LYS A 78 3.83 12.64 -0.20
CA LYS A 78 3.47 13.24 -1.48
C LYS A 78 2.52 14.39 -1.25
N ALA A 79 2.79 15.50 -1.93
CA ALA A 79 1.88 16.62 -2.01
C ALA A 79 1.58 17.02 -3.44
N VAL A 80 0.37 17.52 -3.65
CA VAL A 80 -0.09 18.14 -4.90
C VAL A 80 -0.77 19.45 -4.52
N ASP A 81 -0.38 20.56 -5.14
CA ASP A 81 -1.05 21.86 -4.93
C ASP A 81 -2.09 22.17 -6.02
N ALA A 82 -2.75 23.32 -5.89
CA ALA A 82 -3.79 23.76 -6.80
C ALA A 82 -3.32 24.00 -8.24
N ASP A 83 -2.03 24.32 -8.42
CA ASP A 83 -1.41 24.54 -9.73
C ASP A 83 -0.92 23.23 -10.37
N GLY A 84 -1.04 22.11 -9.64
CA GLY A 84 -0.62 20.79 -10.08
C GLY A 84 0.88 20.54 -9.91
N ASN A 85 1.58 21.36 -9.12
CA ASN A 85 2.95 21.05 -8.71
C ASN A 85 2.94 19.84 -7.78
N ILE A 86 4.04 19.09 -7.74
CA ILE A 86 4.13 17.84 -6.99
C ILE A 86 5.39 17.84 -6.13
N TYR A 87 5.22 17.63 -4.83
CA TYR A 87 6.30 17.26 -3.92
C TYR A 87 6.26 15.76 -3.68
N TYR A 88 7.44 15.13 -3.63
CA TYR A 88 7.57 13.72 -3.32
C TYR A 88 8.85 13.46 -2.53
N GLU A 89 8.71 12.72 -1.44
CA GLU A 89 9.82 12.33 -0.56
C GLU A 89 9.68 10.85 -0.21
N ALA A 90 10.75 10.10 -0.44
CA ALA A 90 10.94 8.74 0.02
C ALA A 90 12.45 8.55 0.28
N ASP A 91 13.11 7.62 -0.41
CA ASP A 91 14.58 7.52 -0.39
C ASP A 91 15.28 8.76 -0.99
N GLN A 92 14.56 9.50 -1.83
CA GLN A 92 14.98 10.77 -2.42
C GLN A 92 13.85 11.78 -2.32
N GLU A 93 14.21 13.06 -2.31
CA GLU A 93 13.30 14.19 -2.21
C GLU A 93 13.29 14.97 -3.53
N TYR A 94 12.09 15.28 -4.03
CA TYR A 94 11.87 15.91 -5.32
C TYR A 94 10.73 16.93 -5.24
N LEU A 95 10.92 18.03 -5.94
CA LEU A 95 9.87 19.01 -6.21
C LEU A 95 9.73 19.17 -7.72
N PHE A 96 8.54 18.91 -8.24
CA PHE A 96 8.19 19.02 -9.64
C PHE A 96 7.26 20.21 -9.83
N LEU A 97 7.73 21.24 -10.52
CA LEU A 97 6.89 22.40 -10.85
C LEU A 97 6.33 22.27 -12.26
N LEU A 98 5.03 22.46 -12.41
CA LEU A 98 4.36 22.34 -13.70
C LEU A 98 4.64 23.56 -14.57
N GLU A 99 5.24 23.35 -15.74
CA GLU A 99 5.46 24.38 -16.75
C GLU A 99 4.79 23.95 -18.08
N GLY A 100 3.60 24.51 -18.31
CA GLY A 100 2.76 24.14 -19.46
C GLY A 100 2.16 22.74 -19.30
N LYS A 101 2.74 21.73 -19.98
CA LYS A 101 2.28 20.33 -19.92
C LYS A 101 3.31 19.39 -19.28
N ASN A 102 4.47 19.90 -18.92
CA ASN A 102 5.60 19.12 -18.44
C ASN A 102 6.10 19.69 -17.11
N TYR A 103 6.87 18.90 -16.38
CA TYR A 103 7.44 19.30 -15.11
C TYR A 103 8.90 19.70 -15.24
N ILE A 104 9.32 20.68 -14.45
CA ILE A 104 10.71 20.99 -14.15
C ILE A 104 11.04 20.36 -12.81
N LEU A 105 12.17 19.64 -12.75
CA LEU A 105 12.62 19.00 -11.52
C LEU A 105 13.49 19.94 -10.68
N TYR A 106 13.23 19.95 -9.39
CA TYR A 106 14.04 20.54 -8.34
C TYR A 106 14.38 19.47 -7.30
N GLN A 107 15.59 19.50 -6.78
CA GLN A 107 16.04 18.61 -5.71
C GLN A 107 16.77 19.43 -4.64
N PRO A 108 16.76 18.99 -3.38
CA PRO A 108 17.47 19.68 -2.31
C PRO A 108 18.99 19.53 -2.49
N GLU A 109 19.69 20.66 -2.57
CA GLU A 109 21.14 20.77 -2.48
C GLU A 109 21.47 21.65 -1.28
N ASN A 110 22.15 21.07 -0.27
CA ASN A 110 22.46 21.75 0.99
C ASN A 110 21.22 22.34 1.70
N GLY A 111 20.07 21.67 1.58
CA GLY A 111 18.83 22.09 2.21
C GLY A 111 18.04 23.14 1.43
N THR A 112 18.43 23.48 0.21
CA THR A 112 17.67 24.38 -0.68
C THR A 112 17.31 23.64 -1.97
N PHE A 113 16.07 23.75 -2.40
CA PHE A 113 15.65 23.18 -3.68
C PHE A 113 16.24 23.95 -4.86
N THR A 114 17.07 23.28 -5.66
CA THR A 114 17.69 23.85 -6.86
C THR A 114 17.20 23.11 -8.09
N ARG A 115 17.04 23.85 -9.18
CA ARG A 115 16.60 23.30 -10.46
C ARG A 115 17.65 22.33 -10.99
N GLN A 116 17.21 21.13 -11.35
CA GLN A 116 18.07 20.10 -11.92
C GLN A 116 18.03 20.15 -13.45
N GLY A 117 19.12 20.65 -14.04
CA GLY A 117 19.30 20.70 -15.49
C GLY A 117 18.23 21.51 -16.25
N SER A 118 18.13 21.26 -17.57
CA SER A 118 17.19 21.94 -18.46
C SER A 118 16.03 21.05 -18.94
N ASP A 119 16.03 19.78 -18.54
CA ASP A 119 15.08 18.79 -19.03
C ASP A 119 13.66 19.06 -18.53
N LYS A 120 12.68 18.55 -19.30
CA LYS A 120 11.26 18.62 -18.98
C LYS A 120 10.68 17.22 -18.89
N TYR A 121 10.00 16.93 -17.80
CA TYR A 121 9.50 15.59 -17.47
C TYR A 121 8.01 15.48 -17.80
N GLN A 122 7.63 14.39 -18.46
CA GLN A 122 6.23 14.10 -18.76
C GLN A 122 5.47 13.68 -17.49
N PRO A 123 4.16 13.94 -17.38
CA PRO A 123 3.34 13.49 -16.25
C PRO A 123 3.44 11.98 -15.97
N ASP A 124 3.52 11.14 -17.00
CA ASP A 124 3.66 9.69 -16.85
C ASP A 124 4.97 9.28 -16.17
N TYR A 125 6.05 10.03 -16.40
CA TYR A 125 7.31 9.80 -15.70
C TYR A 125 7.15 10.07 -14.20
N VAL A 126 6.58 11.23 -13.84
CA VAL A 126 6.35 11.61 -12.43
C VAL A 126 5.39 10.62 -11.75
N LYS A 127 4.36 10.15 -12.46
CA LYS A 127 3.45 9.12 -11.95
C LYS A 127 4.17 7.81 -11.66
N LYS A 128 5.05 7.37 -12.56
CA LYS A 128 5.84 6.14 -12.37
C LYS A 128 6.84 6.29 -11.21
N LEU A 129 7.50 7.44 -11.11
CA LEU A 129 8.45 7.74 -10.05
C LEU A 129 7.78 7.76 -8.67
N THR A 130 6.57 8.31 -8.58
CA THR A 130 5.81 8.43 -7.32
C THR A 130 4.86 7.26 -7.07
N LYS A 131 5.06 6.13 -7.76
CA LYS A 131 4.14 4.97 -7.69
C LYS A 131 4.08 4.37 -6.30
N ASP A 132 5.19 4.29 -5.59
CA ASP A 132 5.26 3.63 -4.28
C ASP A 132 4.33 4.29 -3.27
N PHE A 133 4.20 5.62 -3.29
CA PHE A 133 3.19 6.34 -2.50
C PHE A 133 1.76 5.88 -2.84
N GLY A 134 1.47 5.72 -4.15
CA GLY A 134 0.19 5.20 -4.62
C GLY A 134 -0.13 3.82 -4.04
N ASP A 135 0.87 2.94 -3.93
CA ASP A 135 0.68 1.58 -3.39
C ASP A 135 0.25 1.58 -1.90
N TYR A 136 0.59 2.62 -1.14
CA TYR A 136 0.10 2.80 0.25
C TYR A 136 -1.34 3.31 0.28
N VAL A 137 -1.61 4.40 -0.43
CA VAL A 137 -2.97 4.97 -0.51
C VAL A 137 -3.97 3.92 -1.01
N GLU A 138 -3.56 3.11 -1.99
CA GLU A 138 -4.37 2.10 -2.65
C GLU A 138 -4.32 0.72 -1.99
N LYS A 139 -3.62 0.55 -0.86
CA LYS A 139 -3.35 -0.78 -0.27
C LYS A 139 -4.62 -1.59 0.00
N ALA A 140 -5.71 -0.90 0.30
CA ALA A 140 -7.01 -1.49 0.61
C ALA A 140 -7.97 -1.58 -0.58
N ARG A 141 -7.54 -1.29 -1.81
CA ARG A 141 -8.39 -1.47 -3.01
C ARG A 141 -8.91 -2.91 -3.17
N LEU A 142 -8.29 -3.86 -2.46
CA LEU A 142 -8.68 -5.26 -2.39
C LEU A 142 -9.26 -5.61 -1.00
N THR A 143 -10.23 -4.86 -0.49
CA THR A 143 -11.03 -5.33 0.65
C THR A 143 -12.24 -6.12 0.15
N PHE A 144 -12.32 -7.36 0.62
CA PHE A 144 -13.46 -8.24 0.45
C PHE A 144 -14.75 -7.57 0.94
N ASN A 145 -15.91 -7.97 0.42
CA ASN A 145 -17.25 -7.49 0.78
C ASN A 145 -17.55 -7.77 2.26
N GLN A 146 -16.95 -6.97 3.13
CA GLN A 146 -17.02 -7.09 4.57
C GLN A 146 -17.60 -5.80 5.11
N THR A 147 -18.54 -5.93 6.02
CA THR A 147 -18.97 -4.82 6.86
C THR A 147 -17.76 -4.35 7.68
N PRO A 148 -17.55 -3.02 7.83
CA PRO A 148 -16.54 -2.52 8.75
C PRO A 148 -16.63 -3.21 10.11
N THR A 149 -15.51 -3.64 10.65
CA THR A 149 -15.40 -4.25 11.98
C THR A 149 -15.32 -3.19 13.09
N GLY A 150 -15.13 -1.92 12.73
CA GLY A 150 -15.05 -0.81 13.65
C GLY A 150 -14.83 0.52 12.94
N GLN A 151 -14.54 1.55 13.73
CA GLN A 151 -14.23 2.90 13.25
C GLN A 151 -13.08 3.48 14.07
N VAL A 152 -12.29 4.34 13.44
CA VAL A 152 -11.16 5.03 14.08
C VAL A 152 -10.96 6.39 13.43
N THR A 153 -10.39 7.34 14.16
CA THR A 153 -9.92 8.60 13.59
C THR A 153 -8.41 8.54 13.37
N VAL A 154 -7.95 8.73 12.14
CA VAL A 154 -6.52 8.81 11.78
C VAL A 154 -6.25 10.20 11.26
N VAL A 155 -5.30 10.93 11.86
CA VAL A 155 -4.94 12.33 11.50
C VAL A 155 -6.15 13.26 11.33
N GLY A 156 -7.14 13.13 12.21
CA GLY A 156 -8.36 13.95 12.18
C GLY A 156 -9.40 13.52 11.14
N ARG A 157 -9.19 12.39 10.46
CA ARG A 157 -10.11 11.85 9.45
C ARG A 157 -10.82 10.60 9.95
N ASP A 158 -12.11 10.50 9.65
CA ASP A 158 -12.92 9.35 10.06
C ASP A 158 -12.71 8.17 9.12
N CYS A 159 -12.30 7.05 9.69
CA CYS A 159 -12.02 5.81 8.99
C CYS A 159 -12.95 4.69 9.40
N ASP A 160 -13.30 3.83 8.45
CA ASP A 160 -13.84 2.50 8.72
C ASP A 160 -12.69 1.49 8.85
N ILE A 161 -12.77 0.61 9.84
CA ILE A 161 -11.81 -0.47 10.05
C ILE A 161 -12.30 -1.73 9.35
N TYR A 162 -11.42 -2.36 8.59
CA TYR A 162 -11.62 -3.69 8.01
C TYR A 162 -10.55 -4.62 8.53
N ALA A 163 -10.92 -5.85 8.89
CA ALA A 163 -9.98 -6.83 9.44
C ALA A 163 -10.01 -8.13 8.64
N ILE A 164 -8.84 -8.61 8.24
CA ILE A 164 -8.68 -9.87 7.51
C ILE A 164 -7.80 -10.78 8.36
N SER A 165 -8.24 -12.02 8.57
CA SER A 165 -7.44 -13.06 9.21
C SER A 165 -7.15 -14.17 8.21
N ILE A 166 -5.87 -14.45 8.02
CA ILE A 166 -5.36 -15.53 7.19
C ILE A 166 -4.85 -16.63 8.13
N LYS A 167 -5.48 -17.81 8.09
CA LYS A 167 -5.15 -18.94 8.98
C LYS A 167 -4.63 -20.12 8.17
N PHE A 168 -3.47 -20.64 8.57
CA PHE A 168 -2.89 -21.87 8.03
C PHE A 168 -2.28 -22.70 9.16
N ALA A 169 -2.85 -23.88 9.45
CA ALA A 169 -2.39 -24.77 10.52
C ALA A 169 -2.22 -24.04 11.88
N ASN A 170 -0.99 -23.91 12.38
CA ASN A 170 -0.63 -23.25 13.64
C ASN A 170 -0.20 -21.77 13.44
N TYR A 171 -0.45 -21.20 12.26
CA TYR A 171 -0.15 -19.83 11.91
C TYR A 171 -1.44 -19.04 11.66
N GLU A 172 -1.55 -17.87 12.28
CA GLU A 172 -2.58 -16.88 11.97
C GLU A 172 -1.90 -15.53 11.74
N GLN A 173 -2.25 -14.88 10.63
CA GLN A 173 -1.88 -13.50 10.37
C GLN A 173 -3.16 -12.67 10.32
N ARG A 174 -3.25 -11.67 11.18
CA ARG A 174 -4.32 -10.67 11.13
C ARG A 174 -3.80 -9.39 10.52
N TYR A 175 -4.61 -8.77 9.68
CA TYR A 175 -4.40 -7.44 9.14
C TYR A 175 -5.60 -6.58 9.51
N GLN A 176 -5.35 -5.34 9.92
CA GLN A 176 -6.36 -4.31 10.11
C GLN A 176 -6.04 -3.14 9.20
N TYR A 177 -7.05 -2.66 8.49
CA TYR A 177 -6.95 -1.54 7.57
C TYR A 177 -7.88 -0.43 8.03
N ALA A 178 -7.37 0.79 8.22
CA ALA A 178 -8.18 1.98 8.44
C ALA A 178 -8.36 2.72 7.11
N ILE A 179 -9.60 2.80 6.63
CA ILE A 179 -9.95 3.36 5.31
C ILE A 179 -10.72 4.66 5.51
N ASP A 180 -10.19 5.76 4.97
CA ASP A 180 -10.84 7.06 5.00
C ASP A 180 -12.22 7.02 4.33
N LYS A 181 -13.26 7.47 5.04
CA LYS A 181 -14.64 7.41 4.54
C LYS A 181 -14.92 8.33 3.36
N GLU A 182 -14.17 9.41 3.23
CA GLU A 182 -14.40 10.40 2.18
C GLU A 182 -13.65 10.05 0.89
N THR A 183 -12.38 9.64 1.01
CA THR A 183 -11.48 9.44 -0.13
C THR A 183 -11.22 7.98 -0.46
N TYR A 184 -11.61 7.05 0.42
CA TYR A 184 -11.25 5.63 0.38
C TYR A 184 -9.75 5.34 0.41
N ALA A 185 -8.91 6.34 0.75
CA ALA A 185 -7.49 6.14 0.97
C ALA A 185 -7.27 5.23 2.19
N CYS A 186 -6.35 4.27 2.08
CA CYS A 186 -5.88 3.51 3.23
C CYS A 186 -4.96 4.40 4.06
N LEU A 187 -5.37 4.72 5.29
CA LEU A 187 -4.62 5.59 6.19
C LEU A 187 -3.80 4.81 7.19
N GLU A 188 -4.13 3.55 7.46
CA GLU A 188 -3.34 2.71 8.35
C GLU A 188 -3.45 1.24 7.96
N VAL A 189 -2.34 0.51 8.06
CA VAL A 189 -2.31 -0.94 8.09
C VAL A 189 -1.54 -1.40 9.31
N LYS A 190 -2.22 -2.17 10.16
CA LYS A 190 -1.62 -2.92 11.27
C LYS A 190 -1.64 -4.40 10.95
N SER A 191 -0.62 -5.10 11.43
CA SER A 191 -0.52 -6.54 11.23
C SER A 191 -0.07 -7.23 12.51
N GLU A 192 -0.69 -8.36 12.83
CA GLU A 192 -0.39 -9.20 13.99
C GLU A 192 -0.18 -10.63 13.53
N LYS A 193 0.90 -11.25 14.01
CA LYS A 193 1.26 -12.65 13.74
C LYS A 193 1.01 -13.47 15.00
N ASN A 194 0.32 -14.60 14.86
CA ASN A 194 0.26 -15.62 15.88
C ASN A 194 0.91 -16.90 15.35
N ILE A 195 1.91 -17.41 16.07
CA ILE A 195 2.60 -18.66 15.74
C ILE A 195 2.50 -19.58 16.96
N SER A 196 1.75 -20.67 16.83
CA SER A 196 1.60 -21.68 17.89
C SER A 196 1.15 -21.10 19.25
N GLY A 197 0.30 -20.07 19.23
CA GLY A 197 -0.20 -19.41 20.45
C GLY A 197 0.66 -18.24 20.95
N PHE A 198 1.79 -17.95 20.31
CA PHE A 198 2.60 -16.76 20.60
C PHE A 198 2.23 -15.61 19.67
N GLU A 199 1.78 -14.50 20.25
CA GLU A 199 1.49 -13.26 19.52
C GLU A 199 2.74 -12.42 19.33
N LYS A 200 2.91 -11.89 18.13
CA LYS A 200 3.98 -10.96 17.74
C LYS A 200 3.38 -9.87 16.86
N GLU A 201 3.82 -8.64 17.01
CA GLU A 201 3.57 -7.62 15.98
C GLU A 201 4.12 -8.10 14.63
N GLY A 202 3.35 -7.90 13.57
CA GLY A 202 3.77 -8.24 12.23
C GLY A 202 4.67 -7.17 11.64
N ASP A 203 5.57 -7.59 10.74
CA ASP A 203 6.75 -6.80 10.36
C ASP A 203 6.47 -5.74 9.26
N ASN A 204 5.22 -5.50 8.84
CA ASN A 204 4.89 -4.73 7.63
C ASN A 204 3.61 -3.86 7.78
N GLY A 205 3.70 -2.81 8.60
CA GLY A 205 2.62 -1.83 8.81
C GLY A 205 2.98 -0.42 8.35
N PHE A 206 1.97 0.42 8.17
CA PHE A 206 2.16 1.85 7.95
C PHE A 206 1.02 2.66 8.58
N THR A 207 1.31 3.90 8.96
CA THR A 207 0.34 4.82 9.54
C THR A 207 0.48 6.20 8.89
N CYS A 208 -0.63 6.78 8.49
CA CYS A 208 -0.70 8.16 8.03
C CYS A 208 -0.45 9.09 9.21
N VAL A 209 0.51 10.00 9.07
CA VAL A 209 0.89 10.97 10.11
C VAL A 209 0.61 12.42 9.70
N ARG A 210 0.27 12.64 8.42
CA ARG A 210 -0.19 13.93 7.89
C ARG A 210 -1.19 13.70 6.77
N PHE A 211 -2.31 14.42 6.78
CA PHE A 211 -3.23 14.48 5.65
C PHE A 211 -3.89 15.86 5.61
N ASP A 212 -3.21 16.79 4.94
CA ASP A 212 -3.74 18.13 4.69
C ASP A 212 -4.43 18.20 3.33
N THR A 213 -5.52 18.96 3.26
CA THR A 213 -6.27 19.21 2.01
C THR A 213 -6.51 20.70 1.76
N GLY A 214 -6.08 21.57 2.68
CA GLY A 214 -6.27 23.01 2.62
C GLY A 214 -5.01 23.77 2.23
N GLN A 215 -5.16 24.81 1.41
CA GLN A 215 -4.16 25.80 0.98
C GLN A 215 -2.69 25.34 1.02
N ILE A 216 -2.33 24.50 0.05
CA ILE A 216 -0.96 24.04 -0.17
C ILE A 216 -0.36 24.89 -1.30
N ASP A 217 0.83 25.43 -1.08
CA ASP A 217 1.59 26.23 -2.05
C ASP A 217 3.04 25.74 -2.00
N LEU A 218 3.36 24.80 -2.89
CA LEU A 218 4.66 24.12 -2.85
C LEU A 218 5.82 25.05 -3.25
N PRO A 219 5.71 25.92 -4.27
CA PRO A 219 6.74 26.92 -4.54
C PRO A 219 7.07 27.77 -3.30
N LYS A 220 6.06 28.29 -2.61
CA LYS A 220 6.26 29.08 -1.40
C LYS A 220 6.87 28.24 -0.27
N GLU A 221 6.38 27.02 -0.07
CA GLU A 221 6.83 26.14 1.01
C GLU A 221 8.28 25.68 0.82
N PHE A 222 8.77 25.52 -0.41
CA PHE A 222 10.08 24.89 -0.66
C PHE A 222 11.12 25.77 -1.35
N LEU A 223 10.71 26.83 -2.05
CA LEU A 223 11.64 27.75 -2.74
C LEU A 223 11.80 29.07 -2.00
N GLU A 224 10.76 29.56 -1.34
CA GLU A 224 10.77 30.88 -0.67
C GLU A 224 11.06 30.79 0.84
N SER A 225 10.83 29.63 1.46
CA SER A 225 10.78 29.48 2.93
C SER A 225 12.13 29.35 3.65
N ARG A 226 13.27 29.44 2.96
CA ARG A 226 14.61 29.25 3.56
C ARG A 226 15.60 30.38 3.26
N SER A 227 15.14 31.64 3.33
CA SER A 227 16.02 32.82 3.39
C SER A 227 16.56 33.07 4.79
#